data_AF-A0A0D2XL76-F1
#
_entry.id   AF-A0A0D2XL76-F1
#
_cell.length_a   1.000
_cell.length_b   1.000
_cell.length_c   1.000
_cell.angle_alpha   90.00
_cell.angle_beta   90.00
_cell.angle_gamma   90.00
#
_symmetry.space_group_name_H-M   'P 1'
#
loop_
_entity.id
_entity.type
_entity.pdbx_description
1 polymer ?
#
loop_
_entity_poly.entity_id
_entity_poly.type
_entity_poly.pdbx_seq_one_letter_code
_entity_poly.pdbx_strand_id
1 'polypeptide(L)'
;MTRFASYHLAATLSLRWDFSVDTGVARLRAENITGAGIRVAVLDGGFDVTVPGLSLTNVDYTHDMTHGGDYVQDECWFHGTQVLGIIGAKGDEVEYNVSGVAPDATYELFRIQPCDSSSATQDARLGSLIDAAGRGVDIITCSYASLGACPEDPWTSVADRIATNGTLVCFPAGNRGPGIFTGSSPADGDYVTAVGSVDNSVTPYYTWEATWSTVNNSAAGSFRIVPSSPFNFPNNTKLTVWAPDVPASDNCLPMPDRSSLPDDLSNVVVLSKYNQCWLDAWGGAHFLTEAFNISYVLYYPGKSNASASDGPLFASSDFQNAKGVATVDYDTASMLLAARKEYGSLEISTNAVSNVSYKVNSLSGLLSSKLTGWGPTRRALSMPLFLAPGGNILSTLPQRFGGFYFQHGSQD
;
A
#
# COMPACT_ATOMS: atom_id res chain seq x y z
N MET A 1 -34.93 -0.45 -31.05
CA MET A 1 -33.69 -1.21 -31.31
C MET A 1 -32.79 -0.42 -32.27
N THR A 2 -32.09 0.61 -31.77
CA THR A 2 -30.92 1.25 -32.43
C THR A 2 -30.45 2.43 -31.56
N ARG A 3 -29.71 2.15 -30.48
CA ARG A 3 -28.83 3.12 -29.76
C ARG A 3 -27.72 2.38 -29.00
N PHE A 4 -27.12 1.37 -29.62
CA PHE A 4 -26.02 0.59 -29.02
C PHE A 4 -24.70 0.67 -29.81
N ALA A 5 -24.59 1.54 -30.82
CA ALA A 5 -23.46 1.55 -31.74
C ALA A 5 -22.95 2.97 -32.01
N SER A 6 -22.37 3.63 -31.01
CA SER A 6 -21.54 4.83 -31.22
C SER A 6 -20.80 5.31 -29.95
N TYR A 7 -20.19 4.39 -29.19
CA TYR A 7 -19.23 4.73 -28.12
C TYR A 7 -17.88 3.99 -28.29
N HIS A 8 -17.47 3.77 -29.54
CA HIS A 8 -16.18 3.15 -29.86
C HIS A 8 -15.21 4.06 -30.63
N LEU A 9 -15.48 5.36 -30.71
CA LEU A 9 -14.55 6.30 -31.32
C LEU A 9 -14.42 7.59 -30.50
N ALA A 10 -13.60 7.51 -29.46
CA ALA A 10 -12.72 8.58 -28.97
C ALA A 10 -11.75 8.03 -27.90
N ALA A 11 -11.16 6.85 -28.15
CA ALA A 11 -10.11 6.28 -27.29
C ALA A 11 -8.74 6.46 -27.97
N THR A 12 -8.39 7.71 -28.27
CA THR A 12 -7.00 8.13 -28.46
C THR A 12 -6.67 9.11 -27.36
N LEU A 13 -6.72 8.64 -26.13
CA LEU A 13 -6.03 9.24 -24.99
C LEU A 13 -5.09 8.16 -24.44
N SER A 14 -3.95 8.62 -23.94
CA SER A 14 -2.92 7.81 -23.28
C SER A 14 -3.53 6.76 -22.34
N LEU A 15 -2.81 5.67 -22.10
CA LEU A 15 -3.13 4.53 -21.21
C LEU A 15 -3.33 4.92 -19.73
N ARG A 16 -4.00 6.02 -19.40
CA ARG A 16 -4.53 6.33 -18.07
C ARG A 16 -5.86 5.59 -17.89
N TRP A 17 -5.79 4.28 -17.70
CA TRP A 17 -6.89 3.52 -17.14
C TRP A 17 -6.81 3.66 -15.63
N ASP A 18 -7.75 4.44 -15.09
CA ASP A 18 -7.91 4.71 -13.66
C ASP A 18 -8.99 3.79 -13.08
N PHE A 19 -8.88 3.38 -11.81
CA PHE A 19 -9.86 2.54 -11.12
C PHE A 19 -11.28 3.14 -11.17
N SER A 20 -11.38 4.45 -11.38
CA SER A 20 -12.63 5.16 -11.56
C SER A 20 -13.45 4.70 -12.77
N VAL A 21 -12.82 4.11 -13.80
CA VAL A 21 -13.52 3.54 -14.96
C VAL A 21 -14.11 2.16 -14.60
N ASP A 22 -13.30 1.30 -13.97
CA ASP A 22 -13.70 -0.06 -13.58
C ASP A 22 -14.87 -0.05 -12.56
N THR A 23 -14.90 0.97 -11.71
CA THR A 23 -15.92 1.15 -10.66
C THR A 23 -17.12 1.98 -11.10
N GLY A 24 -17.07 2.62 -12.27
CA GLY A 24 -18.11 3.54 -12.73
C GLY A 24 -18.12 4.92 -12.06
N VAL A 25 -17.16 5.21 -11.17
CA VAL A 25 -16.97 6.53 -10.54
C VAL A 25 -16.79 7.63 -11.58
N ALA A 26 -16.09 7.35 -12.68
CA ALA A 26 -15.91 8.30 -13.79
C ALA A 26 -17.26 8.75 -14.39
N ARG A 27 -18.26 7.86 -14.43
CA ARG A 27 -19.62 8.20 -14.89
C ARG A 27 -20.32 9.13 -13.92
N LEU A 28 -20.23 8.85 -12.61
CA LEU A 28 -20.83 9.70 -11.57
C LEU A 28 -20.21 11.10 -11.56
N ARG A 29 -18.89 11.20 -11.69
CA ARG A 29 -18.20 12.50 -11.80
C ARG A 29 -18.64 13.29 -13.04
N ALA A 30 -18.84 12.63 -14.18
CA ALA A 30 -19.36 13.28 -15.39
C ALA A 30 -20.79 13.83 -15.21
N GLU A 31 -21.53 13.32 -14.23
CA GLU A 31 -22.85 13.81 -13.81
C GLU A 31 -22.77 14.82 -12.64
N ASN A 32 -21.56 15.28 -12.28
CA ASN A 32 -21.26 16.15 -11.13
C ASN A 32 -21.66 15.53 -9.77
N ILE A 33 -21.62 14.21 -9.65
CA ILE A 33 -21.80 13.50 -8.38
C ILE A 33 -20.41 13.19 -7.81
N THR A 34 -19.93 14.07 -6.93
CA THR A 34 -18.57 14.09 -6.38
C THR A 34 -18.52 14.03 -4.85
N GLY A 35 -19.65 13.75 -4.19
CA GLY A 35 -19.75 13.64 -2.73
C GLY A 35 -20.16 14.92 -2.01
N ALA A 36 -20.45 16.02 -2.73
CA ALA A 36 -20.91 17.26 -2.13
C ALA A 36 -22.14 17.04 -1.20
N GLY A 37 -22.04 17.56 0.03
CA GLY A 37 -23.09 17.43 1.05
C GLY A 37 -23.04 16.13 1.87
N ILE A 38 -22.11 15.21 1.57
CA ILE A 38 -21.87 13.99 2.35
C ILE A 38 -20.74 14.22 3.34
N ARG A 39 -20.88 13.72 4.56
CA ARG A 39 -19.88 13.74 5.63
C ARG A 39 -19.30 12.34 5.83
N VAL A 40 -17.98 12.22 5.76
CA VAL A 40 -17.25 10.96 5.85
C VAL A 40 -16.23 11.02 6.99
N ALA A 41 -16.37 10.13 7.97
CA ALA A 41 -15.33 9.91 8.97
C ALA A 41 -14.33 8.85 8.48
N VAL A 42 -13.04 9.18 8.55
CA VAL A 42 -11.94 8.27 8.22
C VAL A 42 -11.13 8.00 9.48
N LEU A 43 -11.08 6.73 9.90
CA LEU A 43 -10.41 6.29 11.12
C LEU A 43 -9.14 5.53 10.73
N ASP A 44 -7.96 6.09 10.99
CA ASP A 44 -6.69 5.48 10.57
C ASP A 44 -5.52 5.83 11.52
N GLY A 45 -4.28 5.48 11.18
CA GLY A 45 -3.07 5.70 11.98
C GLY A 45 -2.47 7.11 11.87
N GLY A 46 -3.02 7.97 11.02
CA GLY A 46 -2.59 9.35 10.83
C GLY A 46 -2.83 9.86 9.41
N PHE A 47 -2.84 11.18 9.25
CA PHE A 47 -3.16 11.85 7.99
C PHE A 47 -2.23 13.03 7.76
N ASP A 48 -1.46 13.02 6.67
CA ASP A 48 -0.75 14.21 6.20
C ASP A 48 -1.63 14.97 5.21
N VAL A 49 -2.45 15.89 5.73
CA VAL A 49 -3.36 16.71 4.92
C VAL A 49 -2.66 17.85 4.20
N THR A 50 -1.34 18.02 4.38
CA THR A 50 -0.58 19.10 3.76
C THR A 50 -0.03 18.74 2.37
N VAL A 51 -0.20 17.49 1.94
CA VAL A 51 0.32 16.99 0.66
C VAL A 51 -0.49 17.55 -0.51
N PRO A 52 0.11 17.77 -1.69
CA PRO A 52 -0.52 18.47 -2.82
C PRO A 52 -1.89 17.98 -3.34
N GLY A 53 -2.46 16.87 -2.85
CA GLY A 53 -3.83 16.44 -3.20
C GLY A 53 -4.83 16.50 -2.05
N LEU A 54 -4.35 16.69 -0.82
CA LEU A 54 -5.17 16.75 0.39
C LEU A 54 -5.24 18.15 0.99
N SER A 55 -4.38 19.08 0.56
CA SER A 55 -4.33 20.45 1.07
C SER A 55 -5.63 21.24 0.88
N LEU A 56 -6.47 20.85 -0.09
CA LEU A 56 -7.81 21.40 -0.32
C LEU A 56 -8.94 20.42 -0.04
N THR A 57 -8.64 19.24 0.51
CA THR A 57 -9.69 18.34 1.00
C THR A 57 -10.40 19.04 2.16
N ASN A 58 -11.73 19.04 2.12
CA ASN A 58 -12.54 19.74 3.12
C ASN A 58 -12.57 18.95 4.42
N VAL A 59 -11.61 19.20 5.31
CA VAL A 59 -11.55 18.58 6.64
C VAL A 59 -12.22 19.51 7.66
N ASP A 60 -13.35 19.09 8.22
CA ASP A 60 -14.15 19.86 9.19
C ASP A 60 -13.76 19.56 10.64
N TYR A 61 -13.24 18.37 10.90
CA TYR A 61 -12.90 17.92 12.25
C TYR A 61 -11.73 16.93 12.25
N THR A 62 -10.91 17.00 13.30
CA THR A 62 -9.84 16.06 13.57
C THR A 62 -9.79 15.69 15.05
N HIS A 63 -9.46 14.44 15.35
CA HIS A 63 -9.27 13.97 16.72
C HIS A 63 -8.20 12.88 16.78
N ASP A 64 -7.18 13.08 17.63
CA ASP A 64 -6.24 12.03 18.01
C ASP A 64 -6.77 11.22 19.20
N MET A 65 -7.22 9.99 18.93
CA MET A 65 -7.70 9.07 19.97
C MET A 65 -6.57 8.46 20.81
N THR A 66 -5.32 8.68 20.44
CA THR A 66 -4.14 8.07 21.07
C THR A 66 -3.57 8.96 22.17
N HIS A 67 -3.45 10.26 21.93
CA HIS A 67 -2.96 11.24 22.90
C HIS A 67 -4.00 12.31 23.28
N GLY A 68 -5.17 12.33 22.64
CA GLY A 68 -6.17 13.39 22.75
C GLY A 68 -5.81 14.62 21.92
N GLY A 69 -6.80 15.48 21.69
CA GLY A 69 -6.63 16.72 20.91
C GLY A 69 -6.85 16.52 19.42
N ASP A 70 -6.42 17.48 18.60
CA ASP A 70 -6.74 17.57 17.17
C ASP A 70 -5.55 17.19 16.25
N TYR A 71 -4.41 16.80 16.83
CA TYR A 71 -3.18 16.52 16.10
C TYR A 71 -3.17 15.13 15.45
N VAL A 72 -3.67 15.04 14.23
CA VAL A 72 -3.78 13.78 13.48
C VAL A 72 -2.67 13.57 12.44
N GLN A 73 -1.65 14.43 12.42
CA GLN A 73 -0.58 14.39 11.41
C GLN A 73 0.10 13.01 11.37
N ASP A 74 0.29 12.47 10.17
CA ASP A 74 1.04 11.24 9.98
C ASP A 74 2.55 11.49 10.11
N GLU A 75 3.14 11.07 11.23
CA GLU A 75 4.58 11.18 11.50
C GLU A 75 5.36 9.87 11.35
N CYS A 76 4.65 8.74 11.27
CA CYS A 76 5.25 7.41 11.45
C CYS A 76 4.80 6.36 10.43
N TRP A 77 3.58 6.49 9.91
CA TRP A 77 2.97 5.53 8.99
C TRP A 77 2.87 6.14 7.59
N PHE A 78 1.78 5.90 6.89
CA PHE A 78 1.42 6.52 5.60
C PHE A 78 0.00 6.11 5.20
N HIS A 79 -0.49 5.01 5.78
CA HIS A 79 -1.76 4.35 5.47
C HIS A 79 -2.95 5.31 5.43
N GLY A 80 -3.21 6.08 6.49
CA GLY A 80 -4.37 6.98 6.55
C GLY A 80 -4.32 8.10 5.53
N THR A 81 -3.13 8.65 5.26
CA THR A 81 -2.93 9.62 4.17
C THR A 81 -3.28 9.01 2.81
N GLN A 82 -2.96 7.73 2.63
CA GLN A 82 -3.26 7.00 1.42
C GLN A 82 -4.75 6.69 1.27
N VAL A 83 -5.39 6.20 2.32
CA VAL A 83 -6.83 5.95 2.37
C VAL A 83 -7.60 7.24 2.10
N LEU A 84 -7.23 8.33 2.77
CA LEU A 84 -7.85 9.63 2.55
C LEU A 84 -7.65 10.13 1.12
N GLY A 85 -6.50 9.86 0.50
CA GLY A 85 -6.27 10.19 -0.91
C GLY A 85 -7.21 9.45 -1.88
N ILE A 86 -7.51 8.18 -1.61
CA ILE A 86 -8.41 7.37 -2.44
C ILE A 86 -9.84 7.87 -2.36
N ILE A 87 -10.23 8.41 -1.21
CA ILE A 87 -11.60 8.88 -0.99
C ILE A 87 -11.73 10.35 -1.39
N GLY A 88 -10.80 11.21 -0.97
CA GLY A 88 -10.97 12.66 -0.94
C GLY A 88 -9.92 13.52 -1.64
N ALA A 89 -8.94 12.94 -2.35
CA ALA A 89 -7.93 13.76 -3.03
C ALA A 89 -8.52 14.65 -4.14
N LYS A 90 -8.06 15.89 -4.18
CA LYS A 90 -8.37 16.89 -5.20
C LYS A 90 -7.40 16.77 -6.38
N GLY A 91 -7.79 15.97 -7.38
CA GLY A 91 -6.91 15.58 -8.49
C GLY A 91 -6.35 16.71 -9.33
N ASP A 92 -7.11 17.78 -9.55
CA ASP A 92 -6.70 18.88 -10.43
C ASP A 92 -5.47 19.66 -9.93
N GLU A 93 -5.04 19.42 -8.68
CA GLU A 93 -3.92 20.11 -8.02
C GLU A 93 -2.64 19.27 -7.90
N VAL A 94 -2.71 17.99 -8.27
CA VAL A 94 -1.61 17.04 -8.09
C VAL A 94 -0.95 16.63 -9.38
N GLU A 95 0.36 16.37 -9.28
CA GLU A 95 1.07 15.60 -10.28
C GLU A 95 0.34 14.26 -10.51
N TYR A 96 0.23 13.84 -11.77
CA TYR A 96 -0.48 12.63 -12.20
C TYR A 96 -2.03 12.63 -12.08
N ASN A 97 -2.67 13.71 -11.59
CA ASN A 97 -4.13 13.86 -11.47
C ASN A 97 -4.82 12.80 -10.58
N VAL A 98 -4.25 12.53 -9.41
CA VAL A 98 -4.78 11.59 -8.41
C VAL A 98 -6.03 12.19 -7.75
N SER A 99 -7.22 11.74 -8.15
CA SER A 99 -8.50 12.21 -7.58
C SER A 99 -9.22 11.09 -6.82
N GLY A 100 -9.59 11.38 -5.57
CA GLY A 100 -10.35 10.46 -4.74
C GLY A 100 -11.81 10.32 -5.19
N VAL A 101 -12.48 9.23 -4.80
CA VAL A 101 -13.84 8.87 -5.24
C VAL A 101 -14.87 9.99 -5.01
N ALA A 102 -14.83 10.64 -3.86
CA ALA A 102 -15.75 11.67 -3.39
C ALA A 102 -15.00 12.96 -3.02
N PRO A 103 -14.35 13.63 -3.98
CA PRO A 103 -13.43 14.73 -3.67
C PRO A 103 -14.12 15.93 -3.03
N ASP A 104 -15.44 16.10 -3.19
CA ASP A 104 -16.20 17.24 -2.65
C ASP A 104 -16.98 16.91 -1.36
N ALA A 105 -16.76 15.73 -0.77
CA ALA A 105 -17.28 15.42 0.56
C ALA A 105 -16.57 16.22 1.65
N THR A 106 -17.22 16.30 2.82
CA THR A 106 -16.62 16.83 4.05
C THR A 106 -16.06 15.69 4.88
N TYR A 107 -14.83 15.82 5.33
CA TYR A 107 -14.09 14.77 6.02
C TYR A 107 -13.91 15.07 7.51
N GLU A 108 -14.02 14.04 8.32
CA GLU A 108 -13.62 14.05 9.73
C GLU A 108 -12.57 12.98 9.96
N LEU A 109 -11.43 13.34 10.54
CA LEU A 109 -10.26 12.47 10.61
C LEU A 109 -10.00 12.04 12.05
N PHE A 110 -9.93 10.73 12.27
CA PHE A 110 -9.70 10.15 13.58
C PHE A 110 -8.41 9.34 13.55
N ARG A 111 -7.38 9.81 14.26
CA ARG A 111 -6.15 9.05 14.43
C ARG A 111 -6.35 8.04 15.57
N ILE A 112 -6.25 6.75 15.27
CA ILE A 112 -6.50 5.65 16.23
C ILE A 112 -5.26 4.84 16.58
N GLN A 113 -4.17 4.95 15.81
CA GLN A 113 -2.93 4.21 16.05
C GLN A 113 -1.76 5.14 16.41
N PRO A 114 -1.03 4.84 17.50
CA PRO A 114 0.16 5.60 17.88
C PRO A 114 1.36 5.25 16.98
N CYS A 115 2.44 5.99 17.18
CA CYS A 115 3.71 5.83 16.45
C CYS A 115 4.63 4.73 16.99
N ASP A 116 4.34 4.18 18.16
CA ASP A 116 5.25 3.33 18.94
C ASP A 116 5.19 1.85 18.55
N SER A 117 4.77 1.54 17.32
CA SER A 117 4.49 0.19 16.77
C SER A 117 3.37 -0.60 17.48
N SER A 118 2.73 -0.05 18.51
CA SER A 118 1.58 -0.70 19.12
C SER A 118 0.34 -0.60 18.23
N SER A 119 -0.52 -1.61 18.30
CA SER A 119 -1.83 -1.57 17.62
C SER A 119 -2.77 -0.58 18.30
N ALA A 120 -3.71 -0.01 17.53
CA ALA A 120 -4.80 0.79 18.09
C ALA A 120 -5.47 0.10 19.29
N THR A 121 -5.63 0.83 20.39
CA THR A 121 -6.28 0.30 21.60
C THR A 121 -7.78 0.09 21.35
N GLN A 122 -8.41 -0.77 22.16
CA GLN A 122 -9.86 -0.98 22.07
C GLN A 122 -10.64 0.31 22.38
N ASP A 123 -10.14 1.13 23.32
CA ASP A 123 -10.74 2.43 23.64
C ASP A 123 -10.66 3.41 22.48
N ALA A 124 -9.53 3.48 21.78
CA ALA A 124 -9.38 4.35 20.61
C ALA A 124 -10.32 3.91 19.46
N ARG A 125 -10.45 2.61 19.24
CA ARG A 125 -11.34 2.02 18.22
C ARG A 125 -12.83 2.27 18.52
N LEU A 126 -13.26 2.04 19.75
CA LEU A 126 -14.66 2.26 20.16
C LEU A 126 -14.99 3.75 20.26
N GLY A 127 -14.08 4.54 20.84
CA GLY A 127 -14.24 5.97 21.03
C GLY A 127 -14.37 6.70 19.70
N SER A 128 -13.54 6.39 18.69
CA SER A 128 -13.63 7.01 17.36
C SER A 128 -14.94 6.69 16.65
N LEU A 129 -15.44 5.45 16.72
CA LEU A 129 -16.74 5.10 16.16
C LEU A 129 -17.89 5.89 16.82
N ILE A 130 -17.89 5.97 18.15
CA ILE A 130 -18.93 6.66 18.92
C ILE A 130 -18.87 8.17 18.68
N ASP A 131 -17.68 8.75 18.64
CA ASP A 131 -17.47 10.17 18.37
C ASP A 131 -17.94 10.53 16.95
N ALA A 132 -17.44 9.83 15.93
CA ALA A 132 -17.86 10.02 14.54
C ALA A 132 -19.38 9.90 14.35
N ALA A 133 -19.99 8.85 14.92
CA ALA A 133 -21.44 8.66 14.86
C ALA A 133 -22.21 9.76 15.61
N GLY A 134 -21.73 10.18 16.79
CA GLY A 134 -22.30 11.27 17.58
C GLY A 134 -22.25 12.62 16.88
N ARG A 135 -21.26 12.80 15.99
CA ARG A 135 -21.14 13.97 15.12
C ARG A 135 -22.07 13.93 13.90
N GLY A 136 -22.76 12.81 13.66
CA GLY A 136 -23.75 12.69 12.59
C GLY A 136 -23.15 12.65 11.19
N VAL A 137 -22.02 11.93 11.03
CA VAL A 137 -21.48 11.62 9.70
C VAL A 137 -22.38 10.60 8.97
N ASP A 138 -22.38 10.67 7.64
CA ASP A 138 -23.16 9.75 6.79
C ASP A 138 -22.43 8.41 6.62
N ILE A 139 -21.10 8.45 6.56
CA ILE A 139 -20.23 7.29 6.32
C ILE A 139 -19.09 7.27 7.34
N ILE A 140 -18.80 6.10 7.88
CA ILE A 140 -17.61 5.79 8.66
C ILE A 140 -16.80 4.73 7.92
N THR A 141 -15.51 4.96 7.72
CA THR A 141 -14.58 3.99 7.12
C THR A 141 -13.31 3.84 7.95
N CYS A 142 -12.86 2.59 8.06
CA CYS A 142 -11.65 2.14 8.77
C CYS A 142 -11.33 0.76 8.17
N SER A 143 -10.24 0.46 7.49
CA SER A 143 -8.81 0.76 7.54
C SER A 143 -7.99 0.05 8.58
N TYR A 144 -8.66 -0.51 9.58
CA TYR A 144 -8.06 -1.47 10.50
C TYR A 144 -9.03 -2.60 10.77
N ALA A 145 -8.48 -3.78 11.02
CA ALA A 145 -9.26 -4.93 11.39
C ALA A 145 -8.55 -5.79 12.43
N SER A 146 -9.32 -6.50 13.24
CA SER A 146 -8.84 -7.50 14.19
C SER A 146 -8.88 -8.89 13.57
N LEU A 147 -7.88 -9.69 13.94
CA LEU A 147 -7.77 -11.07 13.46
C LEU A 147 -8.86 -11.95 14.05
N GLY A 148 -9.42 -12.80 13.20
CA GLY A 148 -10.45 -13.75 13.59
C GLY A 148 -11.79 -13.06 13.79
N ALA A 149 -12.60 -13.07 12.74
CA ALA A 149 -14.01 -12.69 12.79
C ALA A 149 -14.69 -13.22 14.07
N CYS A 150 -15.09 -12.33 14.96
CA CYS A 150 -15.83 -12.59 16.18
C CYS A 150 -16.95 -11.55 16.27
N PRO A 151 -18.20 -11.92 15.92
CA PRO A 151 -19.31 -10.96 15.95
C PRO A 151 -19.62 -10.40 17.33
N GLU A 152 -19.25 -11.14 18.38
CA GLU A 152 -19.35 -10.73 19.77
C GLU A 152 -18.23 -9.77 20.22
N ASP A 153 -17.25 -9.49 19.35
CA ASP A 153 -16.26 -8.46 19.62
C ASP A 153 -16.96 -7.11 19.82
N PRO A 154 -16.60 -6.34 20.88
CA PRO A 154 -17.28 -5.08 21.16
C PRO A 154 -17.11 -4.06 20.04
N TRP A 155 -16.03 -4.13 19.24
CA TRP A 155 -15.87 -3.25 18.09
C TRP A 155 -16.93 -3.54 17.03
N THR A 156 -17.14 -4.81 16.71
CA THR A 156 -18.20 -5.27 15.81
C THR A 156 -19.58 -4.89 16.33
N SER A 157 -19.83 -5.12 17.62
CA SER A 157 -21.12 -4.81 18.24
C SER A 157 -21.47 -3.32 18.20
N VAL A 158 -20.50 -2.44 18.40
CA VAL A 158 -20.71 -0.99 18.31
C VAL A 158 -20.87 -0.55 16.86
N ALA A 159 -20.04 -1.06 15.94
CA ALA A 159 -20.16 -0.80 14.51
C ALA A 159 -21.54 -1.20 13.96
N ASP A 160 -22.03 -2.40 14.30
CA ASP A 160 -23.37 -2.88 13.92
C ASP A 160 -24.47 -1.95 14.44
N ARG A 161 -24.39 -1.51 15.71
CA ARG A 161 -25.40 -0.61 16.29
C ARG A 161 -25.42 0.74 15.60
N ILE A 162 -24.26 1.31 15.30
CA ILE A 162 -24.14 2.56 14.55
C ILE A 162 -24.74 2.38 13.14
N ALA A 163 -24.41 1.27 12.48
CA ALA A 163 -24.96 0.94 11.16
C ALA A 163 -26.49 0.83 11.16
N THR A 164 -27.06 0.16 12.16
CA THR A 164 -28.53 0.06 12.30
C THR A 164 -29.21 1.38 12.59
N ASN A 165 -28.47 2.40 13.06
CA ASN A 165 -29.01 3.73 13.35
C ASN A 165 -28.89 4.69 12.15
N GLY A 166 -28.47 4.21 10.97
CA GLY A 166 -28.55 4.94 9.71
C GLY A 166 -27.22 5.48 9.17
N THR A 167 -26.10 5.34 9.89
CA THR A 167 -24.76 5.67 9.38
C THR A 167 -24.20 4.49 8.60
N LEU A 168 -23.71 4.69 7.38
CA LEU A 168 -23.03 3.61 6.65
C LEU A 168 -21.67 3.33 7.30
N VAL A 169 -21.41 2.10 7.72
CA VAL A 169 -20.13 1.71 8.33
C VAL A 169 -19.43 0.70 7.43
N CYS A 170 -18.25 1.06 6.93
CA CYS A 170 -17.46 0.26 6.00
C CYS A 170 -16.19 -0.24 6.70
N PHE A 171 -15.93 -1.54 6.56
CA PHE A 171 -14.69 -2.15 7.03
C PHE A 171 -14.14 -3.14 5.99
N PRO A 172 -12.83 -3.33 5.96
CA PRO A 172 -12.20 -4.30 5.09
C PRO A 172 -12.54 -5.73 5.47
N ALA A 173 -12.61 -6.59 4.46
CA ALA A 173 -12.70 -8.02 4.67
C ALA A 173 -11.43 -8.63 5.29
N GLY A 174 -10.31 -7.91 5.23
CA GLY A 174 -9.01 -8.29 5.76
C GLY A 174 -8.09 -8.92 4.72
N ASN A 175 -6.82 -9.10 5.10
CA ASN A 175 -5.74 -9.49 4.18
C ASN A 175 -5.19 -10.92 4.42
N ARG A 176 -6.04 -11.85 4.89
CA ARG A 176 -5.65 -13.25 5.22
C ARG A 176 -6.23 -14.32 4.30
N GLY A 177 -6.77 -13.91 3.16
CA GLY A 177 -7.28 -14.81 2.14
C GLY A 177 -6.25 -15.76 1.54
N PRO A 178 -6.70 -16.67 0.65
CA PRO A 178 -8.08 -16.85 0.17
C PRO A 178 -8.86 -17.94 0.93
N GLY A 179 -8.39 -18.36 2.11
CA GLY A 179 -9.01 -19.45 2.87
C GLY A 179 -10.43 -19.11 3.36
N ILE A 180 -11.24 -20.13 3.64
CA ILE A 180 -12.52 -19.95 4.33
C ILE A 180 -12.30 -19.40 5.75
N PHE A 181 -13.23 -18.59 6.25
CA PHE A 181 -13.14 -17.95 7.58
C PHE A 181 -11.88 -17.09 7.79
N THR A 182 -11.39 -16.48 6.70
CA THR A 182 -10.25 -15.55 6.74
C THR A 182 -10.69 -14.09 6.88
N GLY A 183 -12.00 -13.84 6.89
CA GLY A 183 -12.59 -12.55 7.20
C GLY A 183 -12.18 -12.02 8.57
N SER A 184 -12.15 -10.69 8.70
CA SER A 184 -11.78 -9.96 9.91
C SER A 184 -12.96 -9.26 10.58
N SER A 185 -12.81 -8.96 11.87
CA SER A 185 -13.71 -8.06 12.59
C SER A 185 -13.23 -6.61 12.48
N PRO A 186 -14.13 -5.62 12.39
CA PRO A 186 -15.59 -5.74 12.53
C PRO A 186 -16.37 -5.95 11.23
N ALA A 187 -15.71 -6.26 10.12
CA ALA A 187 -16.38 -6.52 8.84
C ALA A 187 -17.28 -7.77 8.84
N ASP A 188 -17.22 -8.60 9.87
CA ASP A 188 -18.13 -9.74 10.08
C ASP A 188 -19.42 -9.38 10.83
N GLY A 189 -19.65 -8.09 11.11
CA GLY A 189 -20.91 -7.55 11.60
C GLY A 189 -22.07 -7.78 10.62
N ASP A 190 -23.29 -7.85 11.14
CA ASP A 190 -24.49 -8.12 10.33
C ASP A 190 -24.89 -6.92 9.44
N TYR A 191 -24.55 -5.71 9.88
CA TYR A 191 -24.90 -4.45 9.22
C TYR A 191 -23.67 -3.65 8.76
N VAL A 192 -22.47 -4.14 9.10
CA VAL A 192 -21.22 -3.56 8.61
C VAL A 192 -21.00 -3.95 7.15
N THR A 193 -20.63 -2.98 6.33
CA THR A 193 -20.30 -3.19 4.92
C THR A 193 -18.89 -3.72 4.80
N ALA A 194 -18.77 -5.04 4.62
CA ALA A 194 -17.51 -5.72 4.36
C ALA A 194 -17.04 -5.52 2.92
N VAL A 195 -15.85 -4.94 2.73
CA VAL A 195 -15.26 -4.69 1.40
C VAL A 195 -14.03 -5.56 1.19
N GLY A 196 -14.07 -6.44 0.20
CA GLY A 196 -12.92 -7.21 -0.26
C GLY A 196 -12.19 -6.53 -1.41
N SER A 197 -11.02 -7.07 -1.75
CA SER A 197 -10.12 -6.49 -2.75
C SER A 197 -10.19 -7.20 -4.09
N VAL A 198 -10.12 -6.41 -5.15
CA VAL A 198 -9.90 -6.84 -6.53
C VAL A 198 -8.65 -6.16 -7.08
N ASP A 199 -7.93 -6.89 -7.93
CA ASP A 199 -6.77 -6.35 -8.61
C ASP A 199 -7.20 -5.45 -9.77
N ASN A 200 -6.53 -4.30 -9.92
CA ASN A 200 -6.78 -3.37 -11.01
C ASN A 200 -6.60 -4.04 -12.39
N SER A 201 -7.46 -3.68 -13.36
CA SER A 201 -7.32 -4.11 -14.76
C SER A 201 -6.06 -3.55 -15.43
N VAL A 202 -5.63 -2.37 -15.00
CA VAL A 202 -4.37 -1.73 -15.37
C VAL A 202 -3.68 -1.31 -14.09
N THR A 203 -2.48 -1.82 -13.87
CA THR A 203 -1.67 -1.53 -12.70
C THR A 203 -0.80 -0.31 -12.96
N PRO A 204 -1.05 0.81 -12.28
CA PRO A 204 -0.13 1.93 -12.23
C PRO A 204 1.07 1.65 -11.29
N TYR A 205 2.27 2.10 -11.68
CA TYR A 205 3.52 1.98 -10.93
C TYR A 205 4.25 3.32 -10.86
N TYR A 206 4.47 3.83 -9.64
CA TYR A 206 5.20 5.06 -9.35
C TYR A 206 6.64 4.65 -9.11
N THR A 207 7.47 5.01 -10.06
CA THR A 207 8.82 4.47 -10.15
C THR A 207 9.82 5.58 -10.35
N TRP A 208 10.99 5.40 -9.79
CA TRP A 208 12.12 6.29 -9.96
C TRP A 208 13.14 5.65 -10.90
N GLU A 209 13.77 6.47 -11.73
CA GLU A 209 14.84 5.99 -12.59
C GLU A 209 16.09 5.64 -11.75
N ALA A 210 16.67 4.50 -12.05
CA ALA A 210 17.95 4.07 -11.50
C ALA A 210 18.85 3.57 -12.62
N THR A 211 20.15 3.56 -12.36
CA THR A 211 21.16 3.06 -13.28
C THR A 211 22.01 2.02 -12.59
N TRP A 212 22.45 1.03 -13.35
CA TRP A 212 23.47 0.07 -12.92
C TRP A 212 24.68 0.18 -13.85
N SER A 213 25.86 -0.06 -13.30
CA SER A 213 27.12 -0.13 -14.04
C SER A 213 28.06 -1.14 -13.40
N THR A 214 28.89 -1.79 -14.20
CA THR A 214 30.09 -2.46 -13.70
C THR A 214 31.05 -1.42 -13.11
N VAL A 215 31.87 -1.79 -12.12
CA VAL A 215 32.85 -0.87 -11.48
C VAL A 215 33.80 -0.19 -12.49
N ASN A 216 34.16 -0.88 -13.57
CA ASN A 216 35.01 -0.34 -14.66
C ASN A 216 34.23 0.35 -15.79
N ASN A 217 32.90 0.52 -15.65
CA ASN A 217 31.97 1.02 -16.66
C ASN A 217 32.04 0.28 -18.02
N SER A 218 32.43 -1.00 -18.04
CA SER A 218 32.43 -1.84 -19.25
C SER A 218 31.02 -2.20 -19.73
N ALA A 219 30.06 -2.28 -18.80
CA ALA A 219 28.64 -2.42 -19.09
C ALA A 219 27.81 -1.53 -18.15
N ALA A 220 26.69 -1.02 -18.66
CA ALA A 220 25.75 -0.20 -17.91
C ALA A 220 24.34 -0.31 -18.50
N GLY A 221 23.33 0.02 -17.69
CA GLY A 221 21.95 0.07 -18.10
C GLY A 221 21.10 0.89 -17.16
N SER A 222 19.86 1.17 -17.57
CA SER A 222 18.84 1.79 -16.73
C SER A 222 17.80 0.77 -16.30
N PHE A 223 17.21 1.02 -15.13
CA PHE A 223 16.10 0.25 -14.59
C PHE A 223 15.23 1.18 -13.76
N ARG A 224 14.14 0.64 -13.22
CA ARG A 224 13.21 1.39 -12.38
C ARG A 224 13.06 0.75 -11.03
N ILE A 225 12.99 1.59 -10.01
CA ILE A 225 12.76 1.19 -8.62
C ILE A 225 11.45 1.79 -8.13
N VAL A 226 10.84 1.13 -7.16
CA VAL A 226 9.75 1.69 -6.37
C VAL A 226 10.36 2.15 -5.04
N PRO A 227 10.37 3.46 -4.74
CA PRO A 227 10.90 3.98 -3.47
C PRO A 227 10.08 3.40 -2.30
N SER A 228 10.75 3.14 -1.18
CA SER A 228 10.19 2.43 -0.02
C SER A 228 10.69 3.05 1.30
N SER A 229 10.08 2.70 2.44
CA SER A 229 10.38 3.37 3.72
C SER A 229 11.49 2.67 4.52
N PRO A 230 12.55 3.38 4.97
CA PRO A 230 12.91 4.77 4.65
C PRO A 230 13.57 4.90 3.26
N PHE A 231 13.41 6.04 2.58
CA PHE A 231 14.02 6.31 1.28
C PHE A 231 15.09 7.41 1.34
N ASN A 232 16.24 7.12 1.95
CA ASN A 232 17.39 8.02 2.00
C ASN A 232 18.58 7.44 1.23
N PHE A 233 18.38 7.16 -0.06
CA PHE A 233 19.47 6.77 -0.96
C PHE A 233 20.33 8.00 -1.28
N PRO A 234 21.67 7.88 -1.22
CA PRO A 234 22.56 9.00 -1.51
C PRO A 234 22.49 9.37 -2.99
N ASN A 235 22.09 10.60 -3.27
CA ASN A 235 21.92 11.08 -4.65
C ASN A 235 23.26 11.07 -5.40
N ASN A 236 23.28 10.57 -6.63
CA ASN A 236 24.47 10.43 -7.48
C ASN A 236 25.65 9.67 -6.85
N THR A 237 25.41 8.90 -5.79
CA THR A 237 26.44 8.05 -5.18
C THR A 237 26.19 6.60 -5.58
N LYS A 238 27.26 5.95 -6.02
CA LYS A 238 27.21 4.56 -6.44
C LYS A 238 27.25 3.64 -5.23
N LEU A 239 26.24 2.76 -5.11
CA LEU A 239 26.18 1.70 -4.11
C LEU A 239 26.57 0.37 -4.75
N THR A 240 27.49 -0.36 -4.14
CA THR A 240 27.89 -1.70 -4.56
C THR A 240 26.78 -2.70 -4.25
N VAL A 241 26.30 -3.41 -5.26
CA VAL A 241 25.27 -4.43 -5.12
C VAL A 241 25.89 -5.71 -4.59
N TRP A 242 25.40 -6.17 -3.45
CA TRP A 242 25.74 -7.47 -2.88
C TRP A 242 24.50 -8.36 -2.84
N ALA A 243 24.67 -9.63 -3.20
CA ALA A 243 23.64 -10.66 -3.09
C ALA A 243 24.32 -11.98 -2.71
N PRO A 244 23.67 -12.85 -1.91
CA PRO A 244 24.16 -14.20 -1.67
C PRO A 244 24.26 -15.00 -2.98
N ASP A 245 25.29 -15.83 -3.12
CA ASP A 245 25.46 -16.72 -4.28
C ASP A 245 24.58 -17.99 -4.21
N VAL A 246 23.51 -17.93 -3.41
CA VAL A 246 22.52 -18.98 -3.22
C VAL A 246 21.19 -18.49 -3.79
N PRO A 247 20.52 -19.26 -4.66
CA PRO A 247 19.19 -18.90 -5.14
C PRO A 247 18.20 -18.67 -4.00
N ALA A 248 17.40 -17.61 -4.10
CA ALA A 248 16.36 -17.34 -3.13
C ALA A 248 15.30 -18.45 -3.11
N SER A 249 14.67 -18.64 -1.94
CA SER A 249 13.72 -19.71 -1.65
C SER A 249 12.52 -19.16 -0.86
N ASP A 250 11.45 -19.95 -0.72
CA ASP A 250 10.39 -19.67 0.25
C ASP A 250 10.75 -20.16 1.65
N ASN A 251 11.71 -21.08 1.76
CA ASN A 251 12.22 -21.59 3.04
C ASN A 251 13.39 -20.74 3.53
N CYS A 252 13.62 -20.76 4.85
CA CYS A 252 14.82 -20.15 5.42
C CYS A 252 16.08 -20.88 4.94
N LEU A 253 17.11 -20.10 4.62
CA LEU A 253 18.39 -20.58 4.13
C LEU A 253 19.46 -20.44 5.22
N PRO A 254 20.52 -21.26 5.23
CA PRO A 254 21.65 -21.04 6.13
C PRO A 254 22.29 -19.67 5.87
N MET A 255 22.61 -18.92 6.92
CA MET A 255 23.25 -17.61 6.84
C MET A 255 24.50 -17.66 5.95
N PRO A 256 24.65 -16.78 4.95
CA PRO A 256 25.81 -16.78 4.08
C PRO A 256 27.04 -16.29 4.84
N ASP A 257 28.22 -16.63 4.35
CA ASP A 257 29.46 -16.18 4.97
C ASP A 257 29.65 -14.67 4.79
N ARG A 258 29.90 -13.97 5.90
CA ARG A 258 30.21 -12.53 5.92
C ARG A 258 31.50 -12.21 5.16
N SER A 259 32.40 -13.17 4.97
CA SER A 259 33.65 -12.98 4.20
C SER A 259 33.43 -12.56 2.74
N SER A 260 32.22 -12.76 2.20
CA SER A 260 31.84 -12.34 0.85
C SER A 260 31.44 -10.86 0.75
N LEU A 261 31.31 -10.16 1.87
CA LEU A 261 30.99 -8.73 1.93
C LEU A 261 32.26 -7.88 1.94
N PRO A 262 32.21 -6.64 1.40
CA PRO A 262 33.27 -5.66 1.59
C PRO A 262 33.49 -5.29 3.07
N ASP A 263 34.71 -4.88 3.42
CA ASP A 263 35.04 -4.39 4.76
C ASP A 263 34.26 -3.11 5.12
N ASP A 264 34.08 -2.22 4.14
CA ASP A 264 33.26 -1.01 4.26
C ASP A 264 31.84 -1.25 3.71
N LEU A 265 30.86 -1.26 4.61
CA LEU A 265 29.45 -1.46 4.30
C LEU A 265 28.69 -0.15 4.04
N SER A 266 29.34 1.01 4.18
CA SER A 266 28.69 2.31 4.08
C SER A 266 28.05 2.58 2.73
N ASN A 267 28.56 1.94 1.66
CA ASN A 267 28.06 2.06 0.29
C ASN A 267 27.65 0.69 -0.29
N VAL A 268 27.16 -0.23 0.55
CA VAL A 268 26.66 -1.55 0.10
C VAL A 268 25.14 -1.57 0.12
N VAL A 269 24.55 -2.11 -0.94
CA VAL A 269 23.12 -2.39 -1.05
C VAL A 269 22.89 -3.88 -1.23
N VAL A 270 22.05 -4.46 -0.38
CA VAL A 270 21.67 -5.87 -0.50
C VAL A 270 20.57 -6.03 -1.53
N LEU A 271 20.74 -6.91 -2.51
CA LEU A 271 19.64 -7.36 -3.38
C LEU A 271 19.08 -8.67 -2.82
N SER A 272 17.85 -8.62 -2.27
CA SER A 272 17.24 -9.75 -1.57
C SER A 272 15.80 -9.99 -2.02
N LYS A 273 15.38 -11.26 -2.05
CA LYS A 273 13.97 -11.59 -2.19
C LYS A 273 13.21 -11.10 -0.95
N TYR A 274 11.99 -10.61 -1.14
CA TYR A 274 11.07 -10.20 -0.08
C TYR A 274 10.84 -11.36 0.92
N ASN A 275 10.87 -11.06 2.22
CA ASN A 275 10.69 -12.02 3.32
C ASN A 275 11.66 -13.23 3.34
N GLN A 276 12.78 -13.21 2.61
CA GLN A 276 13.79 -14.27 2.70
C GLN A 276 14.41 -14.28 4.10
N CYS A 277 14.13 -15.32 4.88
CA CYS A 277 14.74 -15.56 6.18
C CYS A 277 16.08 -16.32 6.05
N TRP A 278 17.00 -16.03 6.97
CA TRP A 278 18.31 -16.65 7.08
C TRP A 278 18.55 -17.18 8.48
N LEU A 279 18.98 -18.44 8.58
CA LEU A 279 19.19 -19.14 9.84
C LEU A 279 20.63 -18.99 10.31
N ASP A 280 20.81 -18.50 11.53
CA ASP A 280 22.10 -18.54 12.22
C ASP A 280 22.46 -19.97 12.69
N ALA A 281 23.66 -20.14 13.26
CA ALA A 281 24.15 -21.43 13.74
C ALA A 281 23.29 -22.05 14.86
N TRP A 282 22.43 -21.26 15.51
CA TRP A 282 21.54 -21.66 16.60
C TRP A 282 20.08 -21.83 16.14
N GLY A 283 19.79 -21.62 14.85
CA GLY A 283 18.46 -21.72 14.27
C GLY A 283 17.61 -20.44 14.41
N GLY A 284 18.20 -19.32 14.83
CA GLY A 284 17.54 -18.02 14.82
C GLY A 284 17.36 -17.50 13.39
N ALA A 285 16.15 -17.02 13.06
CA ALA A 285 15.84 -16.46 11.74
C ALA A 285 16.06 -14.94 11.74
N HIS A 286 16.82 -14.45 10.76
CA HIS A 286 17.17 -13.04 10.62
C HIS A 286 17.05 -12.58 9.15
N PHE A 287 16.92 -11.27 8.96
CA PHE A 287 17.14 -10.64 7.67
C PHE A 287 18.62 -10.24 7.50
N LEU A 288 19.12 -10.22 6.26
CA LEU A 288 20.54 -9.92 5.97
C LEU A 288 20.96 -8.51 6.38
N THR A 289 20.06 -7.54 6.22
CA THR A 289 20.28 -6.14 6.61
C THR A 289 20.57 -6.02 8.10
N GLU A 290 19.81 -6.74 8.93
CA GLU A 290 19.97 -6.78 10.38
C GLU A 290 21.22 -7.58 10.77
N ALA A 291 21.34 -8.81 10.26
CA ALA A 291 22.43 -9.71 10.61
C ALA A 291 23.82 -9.15 10.27
N PHE A 292 23.92 -8.38 9.17
CA PHE A 292 25.19 -7.80 8.73
C PHE A 292 25.33 -6.30 8.94
N ASN A 293 24.29 -5.66 9.47
CA ASN A 293 24.22 -4.21 9.70
C ASN A 293 24.40 -3.39 8.41
N ILE A 294 23.68 -3.75 7.35
CA ILE A 294 23.70 -3.06 6.05
C ILE A 294 22.50 -2.12 5.94
N SER A 295 22.76 -0.84 5.67
CA SER A 295 21.73 0.22 5.69
C SER A 295 20.87 0.33 4.44
N TYR A 296 21.26 -0.31 3.33
CA TYR A 296 20.54 -0.21 2.06
C TYR A 296 20.09 -1.58 1.54
N VAL A 297 18.86 -1.65 1.04
CA VAL A 297 18.31 -2.89 0.47
C VAL A 297 17.42 -2.60 -0.73
N LEU A 298 17.59 -3.45 -1.76
CA LEU A 298 16.67 -3.63 -2.87
C LEU A 298 15.94 -4.94 -2.70
N TYR A 299 14.64 -4.88 -2.41
CA TYR A 299 13.80 -6.07 -2.37
C TYR A 299 13.22 -6.41 -3.74
N TYR A 300 12.98 -7.69 -3.99
CA TYR A 300 12.22 -8.14 -5.14
C TYR A 300 11.26 -9.28 -4.77
N PRO A 301 10.09 -9.37 -5.42
CA PRO A 301 9.15 -10.44 -5.17
C PRO A 301 9.65 -11.77 -5.76
N GLY A 302 9.09 -12.89 -5.31
CA GLY A 302 9.29 -14.17 -6.00
C GLY A 302 8.64 -14.15 -7.40
N LYS A 303 9.08 -15.04 -8.30
CA LYS A 303 8.42 -15.17 -9.60
C LYS A 303 6.99 -15.65 -9.42
N SER A 304 6.03 -14.84 -9.84
CA SER A 304 4.62 -15.21 -9.84
C SER A 304 4.07 -15.20 -11.25
N ASN A 305 3.35 -16.26 -11.59
CA ASN A 305 2.57 -16.35 -12.83
C ASN A 305 1.07 -16.17 -12.55
N ALA A 306 0.69 -15.84 -11.31
CA ALA A 306 -0.69 -15.91 -10.84
C ALA A 306 -1.33 -14.53 -10.59
N SER A 307 -0.52 -13.49 -10.37
CA SER A 307 -1.03 -12.15 -10.12
C SER A 307 -0.06 -11.07 -10.60
N ALA A 308 -0.57 -9.97 -11.18
CA ALA A 308 0.25 -8.77 -11.39
C ALA A 308 0.44 -7.96 -10.10
N SER A 309 -0.24 -8.35 -9.01
CA SER A 309 0.02 -7.84 -7.67
C SER A 309 1.41 -8.20 -7.14
N ASP A 310 2.22 -8.93 -7.90
CA ASP A 310 3.62 -9.27 -7.58
C ASP A 310 4.63 -8.42 -8.39
N GLY A 311 4.22 -7.21 -8.80
CA GLY A 311 5.14 -6.16 -9.26
C GLY A 311 6.02 -5.62 -8.11
N PRO A 312 6.89 -4.63 -8.37
CA PRO A 312 7.67 -4.01 -7.30
C PRO A 312 6.73 -3.32 -6.31
N LEU A 313 6.73 -3.77 -5.06
CA LEU A 313 5.83 -3.32 -3.99
C LEU A 313 6.47 -2.23 -3.14
N PHE A 314 5.68 -1.56 -2.32
CA PHE A 314 6.27 -0.85 -1.20
C PHE A 314 6.84 -1.84 -0.23
N ALA A 315 7.97 -1.49 0.33
CA ALA A 315 8.47 -2.11 1.53
C ALA A 315 8.56 -1.04 2.62
N SER A 316 8.34 -1.45 3.86
CA SER A 316 8.86 -0.74 5.02
C SER A 316 9.88 -1.63 5.70
N SER A 317 10.89 -1.00 6.31
CA SER A 317 11.89 -1.69 7.12
C SER A 317 11.86 -1.14 8.53
N ASP A 318 11.61 -2.00 9.50
CA ASP A 318 11.67 -1.64 10.93
C ASP A 318 13.10 -1.68 11.49
N PHE A 319 14.07 -2.09 10.65
CA PHE A 319 15.46 -2.08 11.02
C PHE A 319 15.95 -0.65 11.31
N GLN A 320 16.35 -0.39 12.57
CA GLN A 320 16.72 0.94 13.05
C GLN A 320 17.83 1.63 12.25
N ASN A 321 18.76 0.86 11.66
CA ASN A 321 19.86 1.40 10.85
C ASN A 321 19.57 1.40 9.34
N ALA A 322 18.33 1.08 8.92
CA ALA A 322 17.93 1.21 7.53
C ALA A 322 17.95 2.69 7.14
N LYS A 323 18.62 3.00 6.03
CA LYS A 323 18.65 4.34 5.43
C LYS A 323 17.85 4.36 4.13
N GLY A 324 18.00 3.34 3.29
CA GLY A 324 17.34 3.27 1.99
C GLY A 324 16.76 1.90 1.70
N VAL A 325 15.45 1.86 1.49
CA VAL A 325 14.70 0.69 1.05
C VAL A 325 14.09 1.04 -0.29
N ALA A 326 14.22 0.15 -1.27
CA ALA A 326 13.50 0.25 -2.53
C ALA A 326 13.19 -1.15 -3.03
N THR A 327 12.28 -1.27 -4.00
CA THR A 327 11.97 -2.55 -4.61
C THR A 327 12.06 -2.51 -6.12
N VAL A 328 12.29 -3.68 -6.71
CA VAL A 328 12.32 -3.91 -8.16
C VAL A 328 11.47 -5.13 -8.49
N ASP A 329 11.01 -5.22 -9.72
CA ASP A 329 10.31 -6.41 -10.19
C ASP A 329 11.27 -7.60 -10.32
N TYR A 330 10.71 -8.81 -10.41
CA TYR A 330 11.48 -10.05 -10.51
C TYR A 330 12.40 -10.10 -11.74
N ASP A 331 11.97 -9.56 -12.88
CA ASP A 331 12.75 -9.60 -14.12
C ASP A 331 13.97 -8.66 -14.02
N THR A 332 13.78 -7.47 -13.44
CA THR A 332 14.84 -6.51 -13.11
C THR A 332 15.84 -7.10 -12.12
N ALA A 333 15.37 -7.74 -11.04
CA ALA A 333 16.25 -8.42 -10.10
C ALA A 333 17.04 -9.55 -10.77
N SER A 334 16.38 -10.35 -11.61
CA SER A 334 17.02 -11.44 -12.36
C SER A 334 18.09 -10.92 -13.31
N MET A 335 17.85 -9.80 -13.99
CA MET A 335 18.83 -9.11 -14.83
C MET A 335 20.04 -8.67 -14.01
N LEU A 336 19.84 -8.03 -12.85
CA LEU A 336 20.93 -7.58 -11.97
C LEU A 336 21.75 -8.75 -11.43
N LEU A 337 21.10 -9.84 -11.01
CA LEU A 337 21.78 -11.05 -10.55
C LEU A 337 22.59 -11.72 -11.67
N ALA A 338 22.05 -11.78 -12.90
CA ALA A 338 22.75 -12.30 -14.06
C ALA A 338 23.98 -11.45 -14.42
N ALA A 339 23.83 -10.12 -14.46
CA ALA A 339 24.92 -9.19 -14.72
C ALA A 339 26.02 -9.28 -13.63
N ARG A 340 25.66 -9.48 -12.35
CA ARG A 340 26.63 -9.70 -11.27
C ARG A 340 27.42 -11.00 -11.48
N LYS A 341 26.75 -12.05 -11.95
CA LYS A 341 27.41 -13.33 -12.25
C LYS A 341 28.34 -13.25 -13.46
N GLU A 342 28.01 -12.44 -14.46
CA GLU A 342 28.81 -12.25 -15.67
C GLU A 342 30.01 -11.31 -15.47
N TYR A 343 29.78 -10.16 -14.84
CA TYR A 343 30.76 -9.07 -14.75
C TYR A 343 31.40 -8.90 -13.36
N GLY A 344 30.93 -9.65 -12.35
CA GLY A 344 31.37 -9.49 -10.97
C GLY A 344 30.66 -8.33 -10.26
N SER A 345 31.41 -7.41 -9.67
CA SER A 345 30.84 -6.33 -8.86
C SER A 345 30.04 -5.33 -9.71
N LEU A 346 28.79 -5.08 -9.30
CA LEU A 346 27.92 -4.08 -9.88
C LEU A 346 27.71 -2.92 -8.92
N GLU A 347 27.51 -1.74 -9.47
CA GLU A 347 27.16 -0.52 -8.75
C GLU A 347 25.81 -0.01 -9.25
N ILE A 348 24.98 0.52 -8.35
CA ILE A 348 23.73 1.19 -8.69
C ILE A 348 23.73 2.65 -8.22
N SER A 349 22.99 3.50 -8.91
CA SER A 349 22.70 4.87 -8.48
C SER A 349 21.23 5.18 -8.77
N THR A 350 20.57 5.85 -7.83
CA THR A 350 19.20 6.32 -7.97
C THR A 350 19.19 7.75 -8.49
N ASN A 351 18.28 8.06 -9.42
CA ASN A 351 18.04 9.41 -9.88
C ASN A 351 16.69 9.88 -9.33
N ALA A 352 16.58 11.15 -8.95
CA ALA A 352 15.34 11.75 -8.45
C ALA A 352 14.32 12.06 -9.57
N VAL A 353 14.27 11.22 -10.60
CA VAL A 353 13.34 11.33 -11.72
C VAL A 353 12.25 10.30 -11.53
N SER A 354 11.08 10.77 -11.11
CA SER A 354 9.88 9.95 -10.90
C SER A 354 9.01 9.91 -12.15
N ASN A 355 8.26 8.82 -12.31
CA ASN A 355 7.24 8.68 -13.34
C ASN A 355 6.19 7.65 -12.91
N VAL A 356 4.95 7.83 -13.36
CA VAL A 356 3.90 6.83 -13.27
C VAL A 356 3.80 6.10 -14.61
N SER A 357 4.11 4.81 -14.60
CA SER A 357 3.87 3.92 -15.73
C SER A 357 2.62 3.08 -15.51
N TYR A 358 1.90 2.75 -16.57
CA TYR A 358 0.66 1.96 -16.50
C TYR A 358 0.88 0.67 -17.26
N LYS A 359 0.66 -0.47 -16.60
CA LYS A 359 0.82 -1.80 -17.17
C LYS A 359 -0.50 -2.54 -17.12
N VAL A 360 -0.96 -3.04 -18.26
CA VAL A 360 -2.15 -3.89 -18.31
C VAL A 360 -1.93 -5.13 -17.45
N ASN A 361 -2.86 -5.40 -16.52
CA ASN A 361 -2.84 -6.58 -15.68
C ASN A 361 -3.54 -7.73 -16.40
N SER A 362 -2.80 -8.45 -17.23
CA SER A 362 -3.30 -9.62 -17.95
C SER A 362 -3.33 -10.91 -17.12
N LEU A 363 -2.86 -10.88 -15.88
CA LEU A 363 -2.76 -12.06 -15.02
C LEU A 363 -3.97 -12.17 -14.08
N SER A 364 -4.26 -11.11 -13.34
CA SER A 364 -5.29 -11.08 -12.30
C SER A 364 -6.25 -9.89 -12.40
N GLY A 365 -6.16 -9.08 -13.46
CA GLY A 365 -7.00 -7.89 -13.59
C GLY A 365 -8.47 -8.22 -13.46
N LEU A 366 -9.18 -7.48 -12.61
CA LEU A 366 -10.59 -7.67 -12.26
C LEU A 366 -10.91 -8.97 -11.51
N LEU A 367 -9.91 -9.76 -11.11
CA LEU A 367 -10.07 -10.90 -10.22
C LEU A 367 -9.88 -10.45 -8.76
N SER A 368 -10.51 -11.18 -7.83
CA SER A 368 -10.29 -10.98 -6.40
C SER A 368 -8.81 -11.12 -6.06
N SER A 369 -8.26 -10.15 -5.34
CA SER A 369 -6.86 -10.17 -4.92
C SER A 369 -6.60 -11.38 -4.03
N LYS A 370 -5.41 -11.99 -4.18
CA LYS A 370 -5.04 -13.22 -3.45
C LYS A 370 -5.22 -13.13 -1.93
N LEU A 371 -4.97 -11.96 -1.36
CA LEU A 371 -5.00 -11.73 0.08
C LEU A 371 -6.39 -11.37 0.62
N THR A 372 -7.38 -11.08 -0.23
CA THR A 372 -8.70 -10.64 0.25
C THR A 372 -9.33 -11.69 1.17
N GLY A 373 -9.80 -11.27 2.33
CA GLY A 373 -10.45 -12.12 3.31
C GLY A 373 -11.78 -12.63 2.79
N TRP A 374 -12.10 -13.87 3.14
CA TRP A 374 -13.33 -14.54 2.75
C TRP A 374 -14.08 -15.08 3.96
N GLY A 375 -15.40 -15.04 3.84
CA GLY A 375 -16.31 -15.67 4.77
C GLY A 375 -16.37 -17.21 4.65
N PRO A 376 -17.50 -17.81 5.07
CA PRO A 376 -18.63 -17.11 5.68
C PRO A 376 -18.24 -16.48 7.02
N THR A 377 -19.05 -15.56 7.55
CA THR A 377 -18.87 -15.06 8.92
C THR A 377 -19.09 -16.21 9.91
N ARG A 378 -18.72 -16.03 11.19
CA ARG A 378 -19.01 -17.04 12.22
C ARG A 378 -20.51 -17.26 12.46
N ARG A 379 -21.36 -16.31 12.04
CA ARG A 379 -22.83 -16.44 12.00
C ARG A 379 -23.36 -17.04 10.70
N ALA A 380 -22.48 -17.61 9.86
CA ALA A 380 -22.79 -18.20 8.56
C ALA A 380 -23.39 -17.21 7.53
N LEU A 381 -23.07 -15.92 7.65
CA LEU A 381 -23.44 -14.91 6.65
C LEU A 381 -22.39 -14.80 5.54
N SER A 382 -22.79 -14.23 4.41
CA SER A 382 -21.89 -13.98 3.28
C SER A 382 -20.93 -12.82 3.59
N MET A 383 -19.66 -12.98 3.21
CA MET A 383 -18.61 -11.98 3.35
C MET A 383 -17.49 -12.26 2.32
N PRO A 384 -16.91 -11.25 1.65
CA PRO A 384 -17.29 -9.83 1.70
C PRO A 384 -18.64 -9.55 1.02
N LEU A 385 -19.20 -8.36 1.26
CA LEU A 385 -20.43 -7.91 0.62
C LEU A 385 -20.16 -7.27 -0.74
N PHE A 386 -19.08 -6.50 -0.84
CA PHE A 386 -18.62 -5.88 -2.07
C PHE A 386 -17.16 -6.20 -2.34
N LEU A 387 -16.78 -6.10 -3.61
CA LEU A 387 -15.39 -6.10 -4.04
C LEU A 387 -15.09 -4.73 -4.66
N ALA A 388 -13.96 -4.14 -4.28
CA ALA A 388 -13.48 -2.87 -4.83
C ALA A 388 -12.00 -2.99 -5.21
N PRO A 389 -11.50 -2.18 -6.16
CA PRO A 389 -10.08 -2.13 -6.46
C PRO A 389 -9.25 -1.80 -5.21
N GLY A 390 -8.30 -2.66 -4.85
CA GLY A 390 -7.43 -2.45 -3.69
C GLY A 390 -5.96 -2.83 -3.94
N GLY A 391 -5.67 -3.67 -4.94
CA GLY A 391 -4.30 -4.02 -5.31
C GLY A 391 -3.63 -2.97 -6.20
N ASN A 392 -2.53 -2.35 -5.77
CA ASN A 392 -1.79 -1.28 -6.50
C ASN A 392 -2.62 -0.01 -6.78
N ILE A 393 -3.21 0.63 -5.78
CA ILE A 393 -3.98 1.87 -5.99
C ILE A 393 -3.08 3.11 -5.88
N LEU A 394 -3.12 4.01 -6.87
CA LEU A 394 -2.37 5.27 -6.85
C LEU A 394 -3.06 6.20 -5.88
N SER A 395 -2.32 6.69 -4.89
CA SER A 395 -2.86 7.65 -3.94
C SER A 395 -1.76 8.58 -3.39
N THR A 396 -2.18 9.53 -2.56
CA THR A 396 -1.30 10.47 -1.85
C THR A 396 -0.56 9.79 -0.72
N LEU A 397 0.68 10.21 -0.46
CA LEU A 397 1.45 9.83 0.73
C LEU A 397 1.97 11.06 1.47
N PRO A 398 2.39 10.88 2.74
CA PRO A 398 3.08 11.94 3.47
C PRO A 398 4.25 12.54 2.69
N GLN A 399 4.50 13.85 2.87
CA GLN A 399 5.55 14.56 2.14
C GLN A 399 6.94 13.92 2.31
N ARG A 400 7.21 13.30 3.47
CA ARG A 400 8.47 12.59 3.74
C ARG A 400 8.76 11.42 2.78
N PHE A 401 7.75 10.95 2.04
CA PHE A 401 7.89 9.91 1.03
C PHE A 401 7.81 10.44 -0.41
N GLY A 402 7.82 11.75 -0.61
CA GLY A 402 7.73 12.38 -1.93
C GLY A 402 6.32 12.66 -2.43
N GLY A 403 5.29 12.48 -1.59
CA GLY A 403 3.91 12.94 -1.83
C GLY A 403 2.95 11.99 -2.57
N PHE A 404 3.43 10.94 -3.26
CA PHE A 404 2.62 10.05 -4.11
C PHE A 404 3.09 8.58 -4.09
N TYR A 405 2.16 7.60 -4.07
CA TYR A 405 2.53 6.17 -4.01
C TYR A 405 1.40 5.11 -4.20
N PHE A 406 1.76 3.80 -4.17
CA PHE A 406 0.96 2.58 -4.41
C PHE A 406 0.95 1.51 -3.29
N GLN A 407 -0.19 1.16 -2.69
CA GLN A 407 -0.29 0.02 -1.74
C GLN A 407 -1.12 -1.14 -2.33
N HIS A 408 -0.87 -2.35 -1.82
CA HIS A 408 -1.61 -3.58 -2.11
C HIS A 408 -2.33 -4.10 -0.87
N GLY A 409 -3.54 -4.61 -1.07
CA GLY A 409 -4.39 -5.27 -0.08
C GLY A 409 -5.84 -5.02 -0.44
N SER A 410 -6.81 -5.50 0.32
CA SER A 410 -7.96 -4.61 0.52
C SER A 410 -7.35 -3.32 1.06
N GLN A 411 -7.67 -2.20 0.41
CA GLN A 411 -7.78 -0.95 1.14
C GLN A 411 -8.98 -1.27 2.05
N ASP A 412 -8.79 -2.03 3.14
CA ASP A 412 -7.91 -1.54 4.18
C ASP A 412 -8.71 -0.34 4.62
#